data_AF-A0A7S3MII0-F1
#
_entry.id   AF-A0A7S3MII0-F1
#
_cell.length_a   1.000
_cell.length_b   1.000
_cell.length_c   1.000
_cell.angle_alpha   90.00
_cell.angle_beta   90.00
_cell.angle_gamma   90.00
#
_symmetry.space_group_name_H-M   'P 1'
#
loop_
_entity.id
_entity.type
_entity.pdbx_description
1 polymer ?
#
loop_
_entity_poly.entity_id
_entity_poly.type
_entity_poly.pdbx_seq_one_letter_code
_entity_poly.pdbx_strand_id
1 'polypeptide(L)'
;GQEEKGRFCTRFFEGSGWRSVNVDDRIPCGPDGHPLFAASSHSLEAWPMVLEKGLAKYLGSYGNIGMCGKRGDATEAALRLLTGGHVQKYHTKDFEWRSVEDDVAGKSGSAFVKKCLAEGSLISFGKSEFLALMQQKIELPAGSARTAPVLQ
;
A
#
# COMPACT_ATOMS: atom_id res chain seq x y z
N GLY A 1 29.97 -3.84 4.10
CA GLY A 1 28.92 -3.10 4.83
C GLY A 1 28.63 -3.79 6.15
N GLN A 2 27.80 -3.21 7.04
CA GLN A 2 27.36 -3.90 8.27
C GLN A 2 26.36 -5.06 8.00
N GLU A 3 26.00 -5.26 6.72
CA GLU A 3 25.07 -6.26 6.22
C GLU A 3 25.48 -7.71 6.56
N GLU A 4 26.78 -8.03 6.49
CA GLU A 4 27.28 -9.35 6.89
C GLU A 4 27.17 -9.63 8.39
N LYS A 5 26.89 -8.59 9.18
CA LYS A 5 26.58 -8.72 10.61
C LYS A 5 25.07 -8.70 10.86
N GLY A 6 24.25 -8.89 9.83
CA GLY A 6 22.79 -8.90 9.90
C GLY A 6 22.18 -7.53 10.24
N ARG A 7 22.87 -6.43 9.93
CA ARG A 7 22.40 -5.05 10.21
C ARG A 7 22.16 -4.29 8.93
N PHE A 8 20.94 -3.80 8.79
CA PHE A 8 20.47 -3.03 7.65
C PHE A 8 20.00 -1.64 8.07
N CYS A 9 20.10 -0.68 7.16
CA CYS A 9 19.63 0.69 7.37
C CYS A 9 18.62 1.03 6.27
N THR A 10 17.37 1.25 6.65
CA THR A 10 16.34 1.80 5.76
C THR A 10 16.25 3.31 5.93
N ARG A 11 15.76 4.03 4.92
CA ARG A 11 15.58 5.49 4.98
C ARG A 11 14.16 5.86 4.60
N PHE A 12 13.58 6.75 5.40
CA PHE A 12 12.22 7.24 5.21
C PHE A 12 12.21 8.77 5.27
N PHE A 13 11.42 9.40 4.41
CA PHE A 13 11.32 10.85 4.34
C PHE A 13 10.17 11.37 5.19
N GLU A 14 10.47 12.26 6.15
CA GLU A 14 9.48 12.93 6.98
C GLU A 14 9.90 14.36 7.30
N GLY A 15 8.95 15.29 7.29
CA GLY A 15 9.14 16.63 7.84
C GLY A 15 10.31 17.40 7.21
N SER A 16 10.52 17.22 5.89
CA SER A 16 11.61 17.79 5.06
C SER A 16 12.97 17.08 5.09
N GLY A 17 13.12 15.95 5.79
CA GLY A 17 14.40 15.25 5.87
C GLY A 17 14.30 13.73 5.78
N TRP A 18 15.43 13.11 5.45
CA TRP A 18 15.60 11.65 5.47
C TRP A 18 15.96 11.16 6.87
N ARG A 19 15.16 10.24 7.40
CA ARG A 19 15.38 9.56 8.68
C ARG A 19 15.89 8.15 8.42
N SER A 20 17.02 7.81 9.03
CA SER A 20 17.61 6.48 8.94
C SER A 20 17.11 5.59 10.06
N VAL A 21 16.68 4.39 9.73
CA VAL A 21 16.17 3.39 10.67
C VAL A 21 17.00 2.12 10.53
N ASN A 22 17.71 1.77 11.61
CA ASN A 22 18.51 0.54 11.64
C ASN A 22 17.65 -0.64 12.10
N VAL A 23 17.72 -1.75 11.37
CA VAL A 23 17.02 -3.00 11.65
C VAL A 23 17.97 -4.18 11.53
N ASP A 24 17.69 -5.22 12.31
CA ASP A 24 18.36 -6.51 12.21
C ASP A 24 17.66 -7.45 11.20
N ASP A 25 18.25 -8.61 10.96
CA ASP A 25 17.83 -9.64 10.01
C ASP A 25 16.73 -10.59 10.50
N ARG A 26 16.23 -10.45 11.74
CA ARG A 26 15.17 -11.33 12.27
C ARG A 26 13.81 -10.95 11.70
N ILE A 27 13.26 -11.77 10.81
CA ILE A 27 11.96 -11.54 10.19
C ILE A 27 10.87 -12.35 10.90
N PRO A 28 9.67 -11.77 11.15
CA PRO A 28 8.53 -12.53 11.65
C PRO A 28 8.09 -13.59 10.64
N CYS A 29 8.16 -14.86 11.04
CA CYS A 29 7.72 -16.00 10.25
C CYS A 29 6.55 -16.72 10.92
N GLY A 30 5.72 -17.36 10.11
CA GLY A 30 4.65 -18.25 10.55
C GLY A 30 5.18 -19.58 11.09
N PRO A 31 4.28 -20.44 11.61
CA PRO A 31 4.64 -21.78 12.10
C PRO A 31 5.29 -22.68 11.04
N ASP A 32 5.03 -22.38 9.76
CA ASP A 32 5.57 -23.03 8.58
C ASP A 32 6.95 -22.49 8.15
N GLY A 33 7.46 -21.46 8.84
CA GLY A 33 8.75 -20.84 8.57
C GLY A 33 8.73 -19.79 7.45
N HIS A 34 7.57 -19.52 6.84
CA HIS A 34 7.45 -18.50 5.80
C HIS A 34 7.25 -17.10 6.41
N PRO A 35 7.74 -16.03 5.77
CA PRO A 35 7.50 -14.66 6.22
C PRO A 35 6.00 -14.36 6.30
N LEU A 36 5.57 -13.72 7.38
CA LEU A 36 4.14 -13.39 7.61
C LEU A 36 3.65 -12.19 6.80
N PHE A 37 4.56 -11.34 6.35
CA PHE A 37 4.26 -10.05 5.73
C PHE A 37 4.89 -9.97 4.33
N ALA A 38 5.36 -8.79 3.89
CA ALA A 38 5.90 -8.59 2.56
C ALA A 38 7.10 -9.52 2.30
N ALA A 39 6.99 -10.33 1.25
CA ALA A 39 8.04 -11.23 0.79
C ALA A 39 8.20 -11.12 -0.73
N SER A 40 9.40 -11.37 -1.23
CA SER A 40 9.62 -11.54 -2.67
C SER A 40 9.25 -12.95 -3.10
N SER A 41 8.84 -13.11 -4.36
CA SER A 41 8.76 -14.42 -5.00
C SER A 41 10.13 -15.06 -5.20
N HIS A 42 11.20 -14.26 -5.22
CA HIS A 42 12.57 -14.73 -5.31
C HIS A 42 13.17 -14.94 -3.91
N SER A 43 13.62 -16.17 -3.63
CA SER A 43 14.18 -16.55 -2.33
C SER A 43 15.47 -15.82 -1.94
N LEU A 44 16.15 -15.21 -2.91
CA LEU A 44 17.39 -14.44 -2.69
C LEU A 44 17.13 -12.95 -2.43
N GLU A 45 15.86 -12.52 -2.43
CA GLU A 45 15.49 -11.12 -2.23
C GLU A 45 14.90 -10.88 -0.84
N ALA A 46 15.75 -10.50 0.11
CA ALA A 46 15.33 -10.16 1.46
C ALA A 46 14.91 -8.69 1.66
N TRP A 47 15.17 -7.84 0.66
CA TRP A 47 14.96 -6.40 0.77
C TRP A 47 13.51 -5.97 1.08
N PRO A 48 12.44 -6.65 0.59
CA PRO A 48 11.07 -6.24 0.93
C PRO A 48 10.78 -6.44 2.42
N MET A 49 11.22 -7.58 2.98
CA MET A 49 11.07 -7.92 4.39
C MET A 49 11.81 -6.91 5.29
N VAL A 50 13.04 -6.55 4.90
CA VAL A 50 13.86 -5.57 5.63
C VAL A 50 13.24 -4.17 5.55
N LEU A 51 12.74 -3.76 4.38
CA LEU A 51 12.10 -2.47 4.17
C LEU A 51 10.84 -2.34 5.03
N GLU A 52 9.97 -3.35 4.99
CA GLU A 52 8.75 -3.37 5.78
C GLU A 52 9.04 -3.40 7.29
N LYS A 53 10.05 -4.15 7.73
CA LYS A 53 10.52 -4.13 9.13
C LYS A 53 10.99 -2.74 9.55
N GLY A 54 11.73 -2.06 8.67
CA GLY A 54 12.13 -0.67 8.87
C GLY A 54 10.91 0.24 9.06
N LEU A 55 9.90 0.06 8.21
CA LEU A 55 8.66 0.83 8.27
C LEU A 55 7.87 0.53 9.54
N ALA A 56 7.82 -0.73 9.97
CA ALA A 56 7.15 -1.16 11.19
C ALA A 56 7.82 -0.52 12.41
N LYS A 57 9.16 -0.51 12.45
CA LYS A 57 9.93 0.15 13.51
C LYS A 57 9.74 1.66 13.49
N TYR A 58 9.64 2.26 12.32
CA TYR A 58 9.39 3.70 12.15
C TYR A 58 8.00 4.10 12.66
N LEU A 59 6.98 3.32 12.33
CA LEU A 59 5.59 3.56 12.75
C LEU A 59 5.28 3.02 14.16
N GLY A 60 6.21 2.27 14.77
CA GLY A 60 6.13 1.73 16.13
C GLY A 60 5.75 0.25 16.23
N SER A 61 5.01 -0.31 15.26
CA SER A 61 4.74 -1.75 15.17
C SER A 61 4.28 -2.18 13.78
N TYR A 62 4.31 -3.49 13.49
CA TYR A 62 3.66 -4.06 12.31
C TYR A 62 2.14 -3.83 12.31
N GLY A 63 1.49 -3.86 13.49
CA GLY A 63 0.07 -3.55 13.62
C GLY A 63 -0.29 -2.14 13.17
N ASN A 64 0.63 -1.18 13.37
CA ASN A 64 0.43 0.21 12.95
C ASN A 64 0.47 0.35 11.43
N ILE A 65 1.29 -0.45 10.72
CA ILE A 65 1.23 -0.52 9.25
C ILE A 65 -0.16 -0.95 8.80
N GLY A 66 -0.70 -2.02 9.38
CA GLY A 66 -2.04 -2.52 9.04
C GLY A 66 -3.16 -1.52 9.30
N MET A 67 -3.04 -0.69 10.35
CA MET A 67 -4.00 0.39 10.60
C MET A 67 -3.87 1.54 9.61
N CYS A 68 -2.63 1.93 9.25
CA CYS A 68 -2.40 2.93 8.21
C CYS A 68 -2.93 2.47 6.85
N GLY A 69 -2.75 1.20 6.50
CA GLY A 69 -3.22 0.60 5.25
C GLY A 69 -4.73 0.68 5.01
N LYS A 70 -5.53 0.80 6.07
CA LYS A 70 -7.00 0.95 5.95
C LYS A 70 -7.44 2.36 5.57
N ARG A 71 -6.53 3.33 5.60
CA ARG A 71 -6.84 4.71 5.23
C ARG A 71 -6.83 4.83 3.71
N GLY A 72 -7.78 5.60 3.17
CA GLY A 72 -7.86 5.83 1.72
C GLY A 72 -6.65 6.56 1.12
N ASP A 73 -5.78 7.14 1.96
CA ASP A 73 -4.54 7.82 1.58
C ASP A 73 -3.26 6.99 1.83
N ALA A 74 -3.39 5.71 2.22
CA ALA A 74 -2.27 4.88 2.65
C ALA A 74 -1.15 4.78 1.59
N THR A 75 -1.52 4.54 0.34
CA THR A 75 -0.56 4.44 -0.77
C THR A 75 0.13 5.77 -1.04
N GLU A 76 -0.59 6.90 -0.93
CA GLU A 76 0.01 8.22 -1.12
C GLU A 76 1.01 8.55 -0.01
N ALA A 77 0.64 8.25 1.24
CA ALA A 77 1.51 8.41 2.38
C ALA A 77 2.77 7.53 2.27
N ALA A 78 2.61 6.27 1.85
CA ALA A 78 3.73 5.35 1.62
C ALA A 78 4.66 5.84 0.51
N LEU A 79 4.11 6.26 -0.64
CA LEU A 79 4.90 6.81 -1.74
C LEU A 79 5.69 8.04 -1.32
N ARG A 80 5.06 8.97 -0.59
CA ARG A 80 5.75 10.16 -0.07
C ARG A 80 6.86 9.79 0.91
N LEU A 81 6.61 8.82 1.79
CA LEU A 81 7.55 8.37 2.80
C LEU A 81 8.77 7.65 2.19
N LEU A 82 8.58 6.91 1.10
CA LEU A 82 9.65 6.18 0.41
C LEU A 82 10.44 7.03 -0.58
N THR A 83 9.82 8.04 -1.20
CA THR A 83 10.44 8.84 -2.26
C THR A 83 10.84 10.25 -1.82
N GLY A 84 10.18 10.78 -0.79
CA GLY A 84 10.23 12.20 -0.43
C GLY A 84 9.54 13.14 -1.43
N GLY A 85 8.97 12.60 -2.51
CA GLY A 85 8.33 13.36 -3.58
C GLY A 85 6.93 13.86 -3.22
N HIS A 86 6.42 14.77 -4.06
CA HIS A 86 5.01 15.14 -4.02
C HIS A 86 4.18 14.04 -4.70
N VAL A 87 3.02 13.71 -4.11
CA VAL A 87 2.14 12.65 -4.60
C VAL A 87 0.79 13.25 -4.96
N GLN A 88 0.28 12.87 -6.13
CA GLN A 88 -1.03 13.28 -6.62
C GLN A 88 -1.85 12.03 -6.94
N LYS A 89 -3.12 12.03 -6.53
CA LYS A 89 -4.08 10.98 -6.84
C LYS A 89 -5.20 11.54 -7.69
N TYR A 90 -5.48 10.85 -8.78
CA TYR A 90 -6.59 11.16 -9.67
C TYR A 90 -7.56 9.99 -9.65
N HIS A 91 -8.84 10.29 -9.54
CA HIS A 91 -9.91 9.30 -9.66
C HIS A 91 -10.43 9.33 -11.10
N THR A 92 -10.21 8.24 -11.82
CA THR A 92 -10.82 7.97 -13.13
C THR A 92 -12.20 7.35 -12.90
N LYS A 93 -13.20 7.63 -13.76
CA LYS A 93 -14.53 7.03 -13.58
C LYS A 93 -14.43 5.51 -13.78
N ASP A 94 -14.96 4.75 -12.82
CA ASP A 94 -14.71 3.31 -12.63
C ASP A 94 -15.19 2.36 -13.75
N PHE A 95 -15.70 2.85 -14.89
CA PHE A 95 -16.33 1.98 -15.90
C PHE A 95 -15.85 2.15 -17.34
N GLU A 96 -14.87 3.02 -17.60
CA GLU A 96 -14.24 3.11 -18.92
C GLU A 96 -12.72 3.15 -18.79
N TRP A 97 -12.12 1.98 -18.61
CA TRP A 97 -10.67 1.78 -18.81
C TRP A 97 -10.18 2.15 -20.21
N ARG A 98 -11.11 2.56 -21.09
CA ARG A 98 -10.90 2.95 -22.47
C ARG A 98 -10.47 4.41 -22.66
N SER A 99 -10.42 5.24 -21.62
CA SER A 99 -9.94 6.59 -21.83
C SER A 99 -9.27 7.22 -20.61
N VAL A 100 -8.05 6.78 -20.31
CA VAL A 100 -7.06 7.69 -19.70
C VAL A 100 -6.92 8.96 -20.56
N GLU A 101 -7.32 8.92 -21.84
CA GLU A 101 -7.31 10.07 -22.74
C GLU A 101 -8.30 11.17 -22.31
N ASP A 102 -9.44 10.88 -21.70
CA ASP A 102 -10.50 11.87 -21.44
C ASP A 102 -10.60 12.32 -19.96
N ASP A 103 -10.05 11.55 -19.02
CA ASP A 103 -10.45 11.63 -17.61
C ASP A 103 -9.47 12.35 -16.65
N VAL A 104 -8.46 13.08 -17.15
CA VAL A 104 -7.64 13.96 -16.30
C VAL A 104 -8.12 15.41 -16.42
N ALA A 105 -9.05 15.81 -15.54
CA ALA A 105 -9.47 17.20 -15.26
C ALA A 105 -9.19 18.23 -16.40
N GLY A 106 -9.83 18.05 -17.56
CA GLY A 106 -9.78 19.01 -18.67
C GLY A 106 -8.55 18.96 -19.57
N LYS A 107 -7.75 17.87 -19.55
CA LYS A 107 -6.63 17.62 -20.48
C LYS A 107 -6.65 16.18 -20.98
N SER A 108 -5.99 15.95 -22.12
CA SER A 108 -5.73 14.59 -22.59
C SER A 108 -4.87 13.85 -21.55
N GLY A 109 -5.43 12.88 -20.83
CA GLY A 109 -4.70 12.26 -19.73
C GLY A 109 -3.53 11.39 -20.20
N SER A 110 -3.55 10.92 -21.44
CA SER A 110 -2.37 10.28 -22.06
C SER A 110 -1.21 11.26 -22.24
N ALA A 111 -1.49 12.52 -22.60
CA ALA A 111 -0.47 13.57 -22.69
C ALA A 111 0.08 13.93 -21.30
N PHE A 112 -0.78 13.95 -20.28
CA PHE A 112 -0.36 14.17 -18.89
C PHE A 112 0.56 13.04 -18.40
N VAL A 113 0.17 11.78 -18.58
CA VAL A 113 0.99 10.62 -18.20
C VAL A 113 2.33 10.62 -18.95
N LYS A 114 2.32 10.90 -20.26
CA LYS A 114 3.57 11.02 -21.06
C LYS A 114 4.49 12.11 -20.52
N LYS A 115 3.93 13.26 -20.13
CA LYS A 115 4.69 14.35 -19.52
C LYS A 115 5.31 13.91 -18.19
N CYS A 116 4.52 13.30 -17.30
CA CYS A 116 5.02 12.81 -16.01
C CYS A 116 6.12 11.75 -16.17
N LEU A 117 5.97 10.84 -17.14
CA LEU A 117 7.01 9.86 -17.48
C LEU A 117 8.30 10.52 -17.98
N ALA A 118 8.19 11.54 -18.84
CA ALA A 118 9.34 12.30 -19.34
C ALA A 118 10.08 13.06 -18.22
N GLU A 119 9.37 13.48 -17.18
CA GLU A 119 9.92 14.13 -15.98
C GLU A 119 10.51 13.12 -14.98
N GLY A 120 10.40 11.81 -15.23
CA GLY A 120 10.89 10.76 -14.33
C GLY A 120 9.98 10.51 -13.11
N SER A 121 8.71 10.91 -13.18
CA SER A 121 7.74 10.68 -12.10
C SER A 121 7.38 9.19 -11.98
N LEU A 122 7.20 8.73 -10.75
CA LEU A 122 6.63 7.41 -10.49
C LEU A 122 5.11 7.45 -10.66
N ILE A 123 4.58 6.56 -11.51
CA ILE A 123 3.15 6.47 -11.78
C ILE A 123 2.68 5.07 -11.39
N SER A 124 1.60 5.00 -10.63
CA SER A 124 0.93 3.75 -10.26
C SER A 124 -0.51 3.78 -10.72
N PHE A 125 -0.98 2.65 -11.24
CA PHE A 125 -2.38 2.44 -11.61
C PHE A 125 -2.92 1.28 -10.78
N GLY A 126 -4.08 1.47 -10.18
CA GLY A 126 -4.76 0.45 -9.41
C GLY A 126 -6.27 0.58 -9.60
N LYS A 127 -6.98 -0.54 -9.48
CA LYS A 127 -8.44 -0.50 -9.38
C LYS A 127 -8.81 0.10 -8.03
N SER A 128 -9.82 0.97 -8.02
CA SER A 128 -10.28 1.62 -6.80
C SER A 128 -10.74 0.57 -5.78
N GLU A 129 -10.11 0.56 -4.59
CA GLU A 129 -10.50 -0.30 -3.47
C GLU A 129 -11.93 -0.02 -2.97
N PHE A 130 -12.49 1.14 -3.30
CA PHE A 130 -13.85 1.53 -2.92
C PHE A 130 -14.91 0.59 -3.50
N LEU A 131 -14.72 0.05 -4.71
CA LEU A 131 -15.64 -0.93 -5.30
C LEU A 131 -15.52 -2.32 -4.68
N ALA A 132 -14.30 -2.75 -4.32
CA ALA A 132 -14.09 -4.05 -3.66
C ALA A 132 -14.75 -4.09 -2.26
N LEU A 133 -14.67 -2.98 -1.51
CA LEU A 133 -15.35 -2.82 -0.23
C LEU A 133 -16.89 -2.69 -0.37
N MET A 134 -17.37 -2.04 -1.44
CA MET A 134 -18.80 -1.97 -1.75
C MET A 134 -19.38 -3.33 -2.15
N GLN A 135 -18.65 -4.13 -2.94
CA GLN A 135 -19.07 -5.48 -3.33
C GLN A 135 -19.10 -6.43 -2.11
N GLN A 136 -18.10 -6.38 -1.22
CA GLN A 136 -18.13 -7.16 0.03
C GLN A 136 -19.31 -6.82 0.95
N LYS A 137 -19.77 -5.55 0.95
CA LYS A 137 -20.91 -5.14 1.77
C LYS A 137 -22.26 -5.61 1.20
N ILE A 138 -22.33 -5.89 -0.11
CA ILE A 138 -23.51 -6.43 -0.79
C ILE A 138 -23.61 -7.95 -0.59
N GLU A 139 -22.48 -8.65 -0.44
CA GLU A 139 -22.44 -10.11 -0.33
C GLU A 139 -22.67 -10.67 1.09
N LEU A 140 -22.74 -9.82 2.13
CA LEU A 140 -23.20 -10.26 3.46
C LEU A 140 -24.73 -10.41 3.43
N PRO A 141 -25.30 -11.62 3.52
CA PRO A 141 -26.74 -11.78 3.52
C PRO A 141 -27.34 -11.04 4.72
N ALA A 142 -28.27 -10.13 4.42
CA ALA A 142 -29.12 -9.51 5.41
C ALA A 142 -29.76 -10.61 6.28
N GLY A 143 -29.68 -10.42 7.61
CA GLY A 143 -29.97 -11.45 8.60
C GLY A 143 -31.24 -12.26 8.31
N SER A 144 -31.11 -13.57 8.49
CA SER A 144 -32.23 -14.48 8.74
C SER A 144 -33.05 -13.93 9.91
N ALA A 145 -34.15 -13.25 9.59
CA ALA A 145 -35.18 -12.90 10.55
C ALA A 145 -35.73 -14.20 11.16
N ARG A 146 -35.28 -14.51 12.38
CA ARG A 146 -35.88 -15.56 13.19
C ARG A 146 -37.26 -15.07 13.62
N THR A 147 -38.30 -15.54 12.93
CA THR A 147 -39.69 -15.50 13.40
C THR A 147 -39.77 -16.20 14.75
N ALA A 148 -40.13 -15.47 15.80
CA ALA A 148 -40.45 -16.05 17.10
C ALA A 148 -41.74 -16.89 16.97
N PRO A 149 -41.81 -18.11 17.56
CA PRO A 149 -43.05 -18.86 17.58
C PRO A 149 -44.04 -18.24 18.58
N VAL A 150 -45.26 -18.00 18.11
CA VAL A 150 -46.43 -17.74 18.95
C VAL A 150 -46.74 -19.01 19.73
N LEU A 151 -46.68 -18.95 21.06
CA LEU A 151 -47.23 -19.98 21.94
C LEU A 151 -48.72 -19.69 22.17
N GLN A 152 -49.52 -20.76 22.09
CA GLN A 152 -50.96 -20.81 22.36
C GLN A 152 -51.31 -20.37 23.79
#